data_AF-A0A1H6D3I7-F1
#
_entry.id   AF-A0A1H6D3I7-F1
#
_cell.length_a   1.000
_cell.length_b   1.000
_cell.length_c   1.000
_cell.angle_alpha   90.00
_cell.angle_beta   90.00
_cell.angle_gamma   90.00
#
_symmetry.space_group_name_H-M   'P 1'
#
loop_
_entity.id
_entity.type
_entity.pdbx_description
1 polymer ?
#
loop_
_entity_poly.entity_id
_entity_poly.type
_entity_poly.pdbx_seq_one_letter_code
_entity_poly.pdbx_strand_id
1 'polypeptide(L)'
;MRVEGAKNDVQGNRIGTHISGTVAVPNGSGGVLLSGGNANKVAGNLISGNTTGPGVEAHGTAPASVITGNLIGTSTSGAAPLPNHVGIRIGSAGNQIGGTTSAARNVISGNAQHGIDAHAGAADLRIQGNLIGAGVWIEGDDSSIGGDKPEVPPNTIWDNVGEGVYVTPSGVGNAILRNSIHHSGGLGIDLDPVGVAGIDLLDPDVGANDQQNYAIITSANTVGGQTIIGWDLISLPNAEFRIEFFVNAACDGTNGEGRTYLGEMSATTGPAGFDSGTAWPTVTAPVGSQVVATVTQIVGPAQYGATSEFSVCVTVT
;
A
#
# COMPACT_ATOMS: atom_id res chain seq x y z
N MET A 1 -12.13 -9.99 -21.59
CA MET A 1 -13.47 -9.34 -21.56
C MET A 1 -13.27 -7.84 -21.63
N ARG A 2 -14.02 -7.13 -22.47
CA ARG A 2 -13.92 -5.66 -22.63
C ARG A 2 -15.24 -5.00 -22.23
N VAL A 3 -15.17 -3.95 -21.44
CA VAL A 3 -16.31 -3.18 -20.91
C VAL A 3 -16.15 -1.72 -21.32
N GLU A 4 -17.13 -1.18 -22.05
CA GLU A 4 -17.05 0.17 -22.64
C GLU A 4 -18.06 1.17 -22.05
N GLY A 5 -19.12 0.68 -21.40
CA GLY A 5 -20.15 1.50 -20.78
C GLY A 5 -19.90 1.80 -19.31
N ALA A 6 -20.78 2.59 -18.69
CA ALA A 6 -20.76 2.88 -17.27
C ALA A 6 -21.61 1.88 -16.46
N LYS A 7 -21.31 1.73 -15.16
CA LYS A 7 -22.14 0.98 -14.20
C LYS A 7 -22.41 -0.48 -14.58
N ASN A 8 -21.47 -1.12 -15.27
CA ASN A 8 -21.55 -2.55 -15.54
C ASN A 8 -21.11 -3.35 -14.31
N ASP A 9 -21.67 -4.54 -14.13
CA ASP A 9 -21.26 -5.48 -13.09
C ASP A 9 -20.68 -6.75 -13.73
N VAL A 10 -19.35 -6.89 -13.66
CA VAL A 10 -18.63 -8.09 -14.04
C VAL A 10 -18.46 -8.93 -12.77
N GLN A 11 -19.33 -9.92 -12.57
CA GLN A 11 -19.33 -10.70 -11.33
C GLN A 11 -19.40 -12.22 -11.51
N GLY A 12 -18.72 -12.94 -10.62
CA GLY A 12 -18.80 -14.40 -10.51
C GLY A 12 -18.21 -15.18 -11.69
N ASN A 13 -17.33 -14.55 -12.48
CA ASN A 13 -16.76 -15.15 -13.69
C ASN A 13 -15.44 -15.87 -13.42
N ARG A 14 -15.08 -16.77 -14.32
CA ARG A 14 -13.74 -17.38 -14.45
C ARG A 14 -13.14 -16.91 -15.76
N ILE A 15 -12.05 -16.16 -15.69
CA ILE A 15 -11.47 -15.46 -16.83
C ILE A 15 -9.99 -15.80 -16.92
N GLY A 16 -9.57 -16.41 -18.03
CA GLY A 16 -8.20 -16.85 -18.26
C GLY A 16 -7.88 -18.24 -17.67
N THR A 17 -8.89 -18.97 -17.21
CA THR A 17 -8.73 -20.28 -16.55
C THR A 17 -9.67 -21.34 -17.11
N HIS A 18 -9.26 -22.60 -17.02
CA HIS A 18 -10.13 -23.75 -17.20
C HIS A 18 -11.22 -23.80 -16.09
N ILE A 19 -12.29 -24.59 -16.28
CA ILE A 19 -13.38 -24.67 -15.29
C ILE A 19 -12.91 -25.13 -13.90
N SER A 20 -11.81 -25.89 -13.82
CA SER A 20 -11.17 -26.27 -12.54
C SER A 20 -10.59 -25.08 -11.79
N GLY A 21 -10.23 -24.00 -12.49
CA GLY A 21 -9.57 -22.82 -11.96
C GLY A 21 -8.13 -23.06 -11.49
N THR A 22 -7.51 -24.13 -11.98
CA THR A 22 -6.13 -24.54 -11.65
C THR A 22 -5.22 -24.63 -12.87
N VAL A 23 -5.78 -24.44 -14.07
CA VAL A 23 -5.06 -24.50 -15.35
C VAL A 23 -5.34 -23.22 -16.11
N ALA A 24 -4.30 -22.60 -16.66
CA ALA A 24 -4.41 -21.38 -17.45
C ALA A 24 -5.01 -21.70 -18.82
N VAL A 25 -5.96 -20.87 -19.24
CA VAL A 25 -6.48 -20.81 -20.61
C VAL A 25 -6.43 -19.32 -20.98
N PRO A 26 -5.24 -18.79 -21.31
CA PRO A 26 -4.99 -17.36 -21.36
C PRO A 26 -5.88 -16.67 -22.40
N ASN A 27 -6.35 -15.45 -22.08
CA ASN A 27 -6.89 -14.54 -23.09
C ASN A 27 -5.73 -13.87 -23.86
N GLY A 28 -6.04 -13.31 -25.05
CA GLY A 28 -5.01 -12.72 -25.91
C GLY A 28 -4.33 -11.46 -25.35
N SER A 29 -5.00 -10.67 -24.51
CA SER A 29 -4.51 -9.35 -24.08
C SER A 29 -4.73 -9.02 -22.59
N GLY A 30 -5.17 -9.98 -21.77
CA GLY A 30 -5.55 -9.75 -20.37
C GLY A 30 -6.95 -10.26 -20.01
N GLY A 31 -7.32 -10.18 -18.74
CA GLY A 31 -8.57 -10.69 -18.21
C GLY A 31 -9.77 -9.77 -18.47
N VAL A 32 -9.91 -8.71 -17.67
CA VAL A 32 -10.98 -7.70 -17.77
C VAL A 32 -10.38 -6.35 -18.10
N LEU A 33 -10.77 -5.78 -19.23
CA LEU A 33 -10.42 -4.43 -19.64
C LEU A 33 -11.66 -3.52 -19.49
N LEU A 34 -11.58 -2.56 -18.58
CA LEU A 34 -12.51 -1.45 -18.47
C LEU A 34 -11.96 -0.30 -19.33
N SER A 35 -12.47 -0.19 -20.56
CA SER A 35 -11.98 0.78 -21.55
C SER A 35 -12.82 2.06 -21.63
N GLY A 36 -13.90 2.16 -20.86
CA GLY A 36 -14.76 3.34 -20.83
C GLY A 36 -15.85 3.25 -19.79
N GLY A 37 -16.48 4.40 -19.52
CA GLY A 37 -17.59 4.55 -18.59
C GLY A 37 -17.16 4.53 -17.12
N ASN A 38 -17.91 5.23 -16.28
CA ASN A 38 -17.62 5.35 -14.86
C ASN A 38 -18.32 4.28 -14.02
N ALA A 39 -17.85 4.08 -12.80
CA ALA A 39 -18.55 3.27 -11.79
C ALA A 39 -18.79 1.81 -12.20
N ASN A 40 -17.89 1.24 -12.99
CA ASN A 40 -17.91 -0.19 -13.32
C ASN A 40 -17.48 -1.02 -12.11
N LYS A 41 -18.06 -2.21 -11.95
CA LYS A 41 -17.78 -3.11 -10.84
C LYS A 41 -17.20 -4.42 -11.37
N VAL A 42 -16.12 -4.86 -10.74
CA VAL A 42 -15.51 -6.18 -10.98
C VAL A 42 -15.50 -6.90 -9.64
N ALA A 43 -16.40 -7.86 -9.46
CA ALA A 43 -16.67 -8.45 -8.15
C ALA A 43 -16.69 -9.99 -8.12
N GLY A 44 -15.97 -10.60 -7.19
CA GLY A 44 -16.10 -12.05 -6.96
C GLY A 44 -15.67 -12.92 -8.13
N ASN A 45 -14.74 -12.46 -8.97
CA ASN A 45 -14.25 -13.21 -10.13
C ASN A 45 -12.94 -13.95 -9.80
N LEU A 46 -12.69 -15.04 -10.53
CA LEU A 46 -11.37 -15.65 -10.66
C LEU A 46 -10.74 -15.16 -11.97
N ILE A 47 -9.71 -14.33 -11.88
CA ILE A 47 -9.07 -13.68 -13.04
C ILE A 47 -7.58 -13.98 -13.01
N SER A 48 -7.19 -15.05 -13.68
CA SER A 48 -5.87 -15.67 -13.53
C SER A 48 -5.42 -16.30 -14.84
N GLY A 49 -4.13 -16.60 -14.97
CA GLY A 49 -3.59 -17.27 -16.15
C GLY A 49 -3.48 -16.40 -17.40
N ASN A 50 -3.64 -15.07 -17.30
CA ASN A 50 -3.48 -14.15 -18.44
C ASN A 50 -2.02 -13.67 -18.53
N THR A 51 -1.13 -14.51 -19.06
CA THR A 51 0.33 -14.32 -18.93
C THR A 51 0.91 -13.15 -19.74
N THR A 52 0.17 -12.56 -20.66
CA THR A 52 0.63 -11.46 -21.53
C THR A 52 0.05 -10.10 -21.16
N GLY A 53 -0.89 -10.03 -20.21
CA GLY A 53 -1.57 -8.79 -19.87
C GLY A 53 -2.10 -8.77 -18.42
N PRO A 54 -2.71 -7.65 -18.00
CA PRO A 54 -3.26 -7.54 -16.67
C PRO A 54 -4.41 -8.53 -16.42
N GLY A 55 -4.59 -8.94 -15.17
CA GLY A 55 -5.84 -9.57 -14.74
C GLY A 55 -7.00 -8.61 -14.92
N VAL A 56 -6.95 -7.45 -14.26
CA VAL A 56 -7.91 -6.35 -14.44
C VAL A 56 -7.17 -5.09 -14.87
N GLU A 57 -7.71 -4.37 -15.84
CA GLU A 57 -7.20 -3.07 -16.28
C GLU A 57 -8.33 -2.03 -16.30
N ALA A 58 -8.18 -0.97 -15.50
CA ALA A 58 -9.02 0.23 -15.60
C ALA A 58 -8.26 1.29 -16.40
N HIS A 59 -8.50 1.34 -17.70
CA HIS A 59 -7.83 2.26 -18.62
C HIS A 59 -8.15 3.72 -18.26
N GLY A 60 -7.41 4.69 -18.82
CA GLY A 60 -7.53 6.13 -18.50
C GLY A 60 -8.89 6.79 -18.72
N THR A 61 -9.84 6.05 -19.28
CA THR A 61 -11.21 6.47 -19.59
C THR A 61 -12.27 5.78 -18.71
N ALA A 62 -11.87 5.00 -17.69
CA ALA A 62 -12.76 4.20 -16.84
C ALA A 62 -12.68 4.58 -15.33
N PRO A 63 -12.97 5.84 -14.96
CA PRO A 63 -12.81 6.32 -13.59
C PRO A 63 -13.84 5.71 -12.64
N ALA A 64 -13.54 5.81 -11.34
CA ALA A 64 -14.44 5.41 -10.27
C ALA A 64 -14.90 3.94 -10.31
N SER A 65 -14.10 3.04 -10.89
CA SER A 65 -14.40 1.62 -10.90
C SER A 65 -14.12 0.98 -9.54
N VAL A 66 -14.88 -0.06 -9.21
CA VAL A 66 -14.80 -0.77 -7.92
C VAL A 66 -14.44 -2.23 -8.15
N ILE A 67 -13.27 -2.63 -7.67
CA ILE A 67 -12.71 -3.97 -7.85
C ILE A 67 -12.65 -4.64 -6.47
N THR A 68 -13.51 -5.64 -6.23
CA THR A 68 -13.71 -6.23 -4.89
C THR A 68 -13.89 -7.75 -4.90
N GLY A 69 -13.40 -8.44 -3.88
CA GLY A 69 -13.68 -9.87 -3.69
C GLY A 69 -13.11 -10.79 -4.77
N ASN A 70 -12.17 -10.33 -5.61
CA ASN A 70 -11.62 -11.14 -6.70
C ASN A 70 -10.40 -11.96 -6.25
N LEU A 71 -10.21 -13.11 -6.89
CA LEU A 71 -8.96 -13.88 -6.86
C LEU A 71 -8.20 -13.60 -8.16
N ILE A 72 -7.02 -12.98 -8.06
CA ILE A 72 -6.27 -12.47 -9.20
C ILE A 72 -4.83 -12.98 -9.17
N GLY A 73 -4.44 -13.73 -10.21
CA GLY A 73 -3.10 -14.33 -10.33
C GLY A 73 -2.93 -15.64 -9.54
N THR A 74 -4.02 -16.14 -8.96
CA THR A 74 -4.05 -17.36 -8.12
C THR A 74 -5.07 -18.37 -8.66
N SER A 75 -5.01 -19.61 -8.15
CA SER A 75 -6.06 -20.62 -8.38
C SER A 75 -7.33 -20.32 -7.58
N THR A 76 -8.36 -21.16 -7.73
CA THR A 76 -9.62 -21.09 -6.94
C THR A 76 -9.44 -21.12 -5.44
N SER A 77 -8.32 -21.65 -4.92
CA SER A 77 -8.04 -21.63 -3.48
C SER A 77 -7.52 -20.29 -2.97
N GLY A 78 -7.11 -19.39 -3.87
CA GLY A 78 -6.41 -18.15 -3.54
C GLY A 78 -4.95 -18.33 -3.14
N ALA A 79 -4.43 -19.57 -3.07
CA ALA A 79 -3.07 -19.85 -2.58
C ALA A 79 -2.08 -20.28 -3.67
N ALA A 80 -2.47 -21.19 -4.56
CA ALA A 80 -1.57 -21.65 -5.62
C ALA A 80 -1.44 -20.60 -6.73
N PRO A 81 -0.23 -20.25 -7.20
CA PRO A 81 -0.05 -19.25 -8.24
C PRO A 81 -0.59 -19.74 -9.58
N LEU A 82 -1.31 -18.86 -10.27
CA LEU A 82 -1.75 -19.01 -11.65
C LEU A 82 -1.60 -17.65 -12.35
N PRO A 83 -0.37 -17.27 -12.71
CA PRO A 83 -0.01 -15.87 -12.92
C PRO A 83 -0.80 -15.17 -14.02
N ASN A 84 -1.19 -13.92 -13.77
CA ASN A 84 -1.28 -12.93 -14.84
C ASN A 84 0.09 -12.25 -15.00
N HIS A 85 0.25 -11.39 -16.01
CA HIS A 85 1.45 -10.55 -16.08
C HIS A 85 1.48 -9.55 -14.91
N VAL A 86 0.45 -8.71 -14.82
CA VAL A 86 0.16 -7.81 -13.69
C VAL A 86 -1.19 -8.20 -13.10
N GLY A 87 -1.37 -8.06 -11.79
CA GLY A 87 -2.66 -8.35 -11.15
C GLY A 87 -3.73 -7.35 -11.57
N ILE A 88 -3.63 -6.13 -11.07
CA ILE A 88 -4.51 -5.01 -11.38
C ILE A 88 -3.70 -3.84 -11.90
N ARG A 89 -4.08 -3.30 -13.06
CA ARG A 89 -3.54 -2.06 -13.61
C ARG A 89 -4.59 -0.95 -13.59
N ILE A 90 -4.23 0.22 -13.08
CA ILE A 90 -5.08 1.41 -13.04
C ILE A 90 -4.40 2.54 -13.79
N GLY A 91 -5.13 3.19 -14.70
CA GLY A 91 -4.68 4.38 -15.41
C GLY A 91 -5.67 5.55 -15.33
N SER A 92 -6.70 5.45 -14.49
CA SER A 92 -7.75 6.47 -14.32
C SER A 92 -8.00 6.78 -12.84
N ALA A 93 -8.63 7.94 -12.59
CA ALA A 93 -8.83 8.44 -11.24
C ALA A 93 -10.00 7.80 -10.47
N GLY A 94 -9.94 7.89 -9.14
CA GLY A 94 -11.04 7.62 -8.21
C GLY A 94 -11.42 6.15 -8.07
N ASN A 95 -10.57 5.23 -8.53
CA ASN A 95 -10.84 3.79 -8.46
C ASN A 95 -10.73 3.27 -7.01
N GLN A 96 -11.44 2.17 -6.74
CA GLN A 96 -11.39 1.48 -5.45
C GLN A 96 -10.99 0.02 -5.65
N ILE A 97 -9.96 -0.42 -4.92
CA ILE A 97 -9.49 -1.80 -4.87
C ILE A 97 -9.67 -2.30 -3.44
N GLY A 98 -10.59 -3.24 -3.28
CA GLY A 98 -10.94 -3.83 -1.99
C GLY A 98 -12.00 -3.02 -1.24
N GLY A 99 -12.12 -3.24 0.06
CA GLY A 99 -13.16 -2.62 0.88
C GLY A 99 -13.07 -3.02 2.34
N THR A 100 -14.01 -2.51 3.14
CA THR A 100 -14.02 -2.67 4.61
C THR A 100 -14.53 -4.02 5.10
N THR A 101 -15.00 -4.89 4.21
CA THR A 101 -15.55 -6.21 4.58
C THR A 101 -14.67 -7.33 4.04
N SER A 102 -14.70 -8.50 4.69
CA SER A 102 -14.00 -9.69 4.20
C SER A 102 -14.45 -10.13 2.81
N ALA A 103 -15.72 -9.91 2.45
CA ALA A 103 -16.24 -10.21 1.11
C ALA A 103 -15.71 -9.24 0.03
N ALA A 104 -15.30 -8.02 0.41
CA ALA A 104 -14.75 -7.05 -0.52
C ALA A 104 -13.24 -7.23 -0.76
N ARG A 105 -12.54 -8.00 0.09
CA ARG A 105 -11.11 -8.27 0.00
C ARG A 105 -10.75 -8.97 -1.31
N ASN A 106 -9.87 -8.35 -2.09
CA ASN A 106 -9.22 -9.08 -3.18
C ASN A 106 -8.04 -9.89 -2.64
N VAL A 107 -7.75 -11.02 -3.30
CA VAL A 107 -6.50 -11.76 -3.16
C VAL A 107 -5.74 -11.60 -4.46
N ILE A 108 -4.66 -10.82 -4.43
CA ILE A 108 -3.87 -10.43 -5.58
C ILE A 108 -2.46 -10.97 -5.34
N SER A 109 -2.13 -12.12 -5.93
CA SER A 109 -0.85 -12.78 -5.66
C SER A 109 -0.44 -13.66 -6.84
N GLY A 110 0.83 -14.06 -6.89
CA GLY A 110 1.36 -14.92 -7.95
C GLY A 110 1.40 -14.27 -9.33
N ASN A 111 1.25 -12.94 -9.45
CA ASN A 111 1.41 -12.22 -10.72
C ASN A 111 2.90 -12.09 -11.06
N ALA A 112 3.23 -12.05 -12.34
CA ALA A 112 4.61 -12.15 -12.81
C ALA A 112 5.45 -10.87 -12.60
N GLN A 113 4.81 -9.70 -12.58
CA GLN A 113 5.47 -8.41 -12.43
C GLN A 113 5.01 -7.69 -11.14
N HIS A 114 3.81 -7.10 -11.15
CA HIS A 114 3.26 -6.36 -10.01
C HIS A 114 1.90 -6.90 -9.58
N GLY A 115 1.61 -6.81 -8.28
CA GLY A 115 0.27 -7.06 -7.75
C GLY A 115 -0.70 -5.98 -8.21
N ILE A 116 -0.38 -4.73 -7.88
CA ILE A 116 -1.11 -3.53 -8.32
C ILE A 116 -0.14 -2.57 -8.98
N ASP A 117 -0.53 -2.02 -10.14
CA ASP A 117 0.25 -1.09 -10.97
C ASP A 117 -0.64 0.15 -11.26
N ALA A 118 -0.36 1.26 -10.58
CA ALA A 118 -1.13 2.50 -10.66
C ALA A 118 -0.37 3.56 -11.46
N HIS A 119 -0.65 3.69 -12.75
CA HIS A 119 0.05 4.58 -13.69
C HIS A 119 -0.27 6.07 -13.48
N ALA A 120 0.42 6.96 -14.22
CA ALA A 120 0.32 8.44 -14.21
C ALA A 120 -1.08 9.08 -14.37
N GLY A 121 -2.17 8.30 -14.46
CA GLY A 121 -3.55 8.78 -14.44
C GLY A 121 -4.38 8.26 -13.24
N ALA A 122 -3.76 7.48 -12.36
CA ALA A 122 -4.40 6.78 -11.25
C ALA A 122 -4.52 7.65 -9.98
N ALA A 123 -5.05 8.87 -10.12
CA ALA A 123 -5.26 9.75 -8.97
C ALA A 123 -6.38 9.24 -8.05
N ASP A 124 -6.40 9.64 -6.77
CA ASP A 124 -7.47 9.32 -5.82
C ASP A 124 -7.78 7.81 -5.68
N LEU A 125 -6.78 6.94 -5.87
CA LEU A 125 -6.96 5.50 -5.75
C LEU A 125 -7.14 5.11 -4.28
N ARG A 126 -8.14 4.30 -3.98
CA ARG A 126 -8.33 3.71 -2.63
C ARG A 126 -8.03 2.23 -2.65
N ILE A 127 -6.93 1.81 -2.02
CA ILE A 127 -6.54 0.40 -1.89
C ILE A 127 -6.70 0.00 -0.42
N GLN A 128 -7.69 -0.82 -0.08
CA GLN A 128 -7.97 -1.15 1.33
C GLN A 128 -8.43 -2.60 1.52
N GLY A 129 -8.02 -3.22 2.63
CA GLY A 129 -8.49 -4.55 3.02
C GLY A 129 -8.09 -5.71 2.11
N ASN A 130 -7.07 -5.56 1.27
CA ASN A 130 -6.62 -6.58 0.31
C ASN A 130 -5.50 -7.48 0.88
N LEU A 131 -5.34 -8.66 0.29
CA LEU A 131 -4.11 -9.45 0.40
C LEU A 131 -3.35 -9.30 -0.91
N ILE A 132 -2.14 -8.75 -0.85
CA ILE A 132 -1.35 -8.36 -2.01
C ILE A 132 0.03 -9.01 -1.89
N GLY A 133 0.46 -9.67 -2.96
CA GLY A 133 1.87 -10.01 -3.20
C GLY A 133 2.32 -9.46 -4.54
N ALA A 134 3.63 -9.53 -4.79
CA ALA A 134 4.30 -8.86 -5.92
C ALA A 134 4.17 -7.32 -5.90
N GLY A 135 3.96 -6.73 -4.72
CA GLY A 135 4.05 -5.30 -4.47
C GLY A 135 2.91 -4.44 -5.04
N VAL A 136 2.97 -3.16 -4.66
CA VAL A 136 2.12 -2.08 -5.15
C VAL A 136 3.01 -1.00 -5.75
N TRP A 137 2.85 -0.74 -7.04
CA TRP A 137 3.62 0.25 -7.80
C TRP A 137 2.76 1.50 -8.05
N ILE A 138 3.26 2.68 -7.69
CA ILE A 138 2.48 3.93 -7.67
C ILE A 138 3.20 5.01 -8.47
N GLU A 139 2.60 5.39 -9.60
CA GLU A 139 2.98 6.53 -10.44
C GLU A 139 1.93 7.66 -10.37
N GLY A 140 0.70 7.35 -9.94
CA GLY A 140 -0.37 8.32 -9.73
C GLY A 140 -0.27 9.06 -8.39
N ASP A 141 -1.19 10.01 -8.19
CA ASP A 141 -1.16 10.96 -7.08
C ASP A 141 -2.32 10.78 -6.09
N ASP A 142 -2.19 11.39 -4.92
CA ASP A 142 -3.27 11.59 -3.94
C ASP A 142 -4.03 10.29 -3.58
N SER A 143 -3.33 9.16 -3.64
CA SER A 143 -3.93 7.86 -3.37
C SER A 143 -3.83 7.49 -1.89
N SER A 144 -4.80 6.70 -1.43
CA SER A 144 -4.81 6.14 -0.08
C SER A 144 -4.62 4.63 -0.15
N ILE A 145 -3.52 4.17 0.42
CA ILE A 145 -3.12 2.78 0.48
C ILE A 145 -3.21 2.36 1.94
N GLY A 146 -4.18 1.51 2.23
CA GLY A 146 -4.51 1.06 3.58
C GLY A 146 -5.68 1.84 4.15
N GLY A 147 -5.70 2.04 5.46
CA GLY A 147 -6.87 2.57 6.17
C GLY A 147 -6.52 3.66 7.15
N ASP A 148 -7.09 4.85 6.95
CA ASP A 148 -6.92 6.05 7.78
C ASP A 148 -7.57 5.95 9.17
N LYS A 149 -8.49 5.00 9.36
CA LYS A 149 -9.27 4.81 10.60
C LYS A 149 -9.40 3.34 11.00
N PRO A 150 -9.57 3.01 12.29
CA PRO A 150 -9.67 1.64 12.78
C PRO A 150 -10.67 0.74 12.04
N GLU A 151 -11.81 1.28 11.62
CA GLU A 151 -12.84 0.59 10.85
C GLU A 151 -12.48 0.27 9.39
N VAL A 152 -11.44 0.95 8.85
CA VAL A 152 -10.88 0.63 7.54
C VAL A 152 -9.76 -0.39 7.73
N PRO A 153 -9.93 -1.63 7.25
CA PRO A 153 -8.92 -2.66 7.39
C PRO A 153 -7.68 -2.32 6.55
N PRO A 154 -6.48 -2.62 7.06
CA PRO A 154 -5.26 -2.43 6.30
C PRO A 154 -5.16 -3.42 5.14
N ASN A 155 -4.29 -3.14 4.17
CA ASN A 155 -3.82 -4.19 3.28
C ASN A 155 -2.76 -5.04 4.00
N THR A 156 -2.69 -6.32 3.64
CA THR A 156 -1.53 -7.17 3.92
C THR A 156 -0.74 -7.31 2.64
N ILE A 157 0.47 -6.74 2.61
CA ILE A 157 1.37 -6.69 1.46
C ILE A 157 2.58 -7.55 1.82
N TRP A 158 2.77 -8.69 1.16
CA TRP A 158 3.67 -9.73 1.64
C TRP A 158 4.29 -10.58 0.54
N ASP A 159 5.44 -11.21 0.86
CA ASP A 159 6.21 -12.09 -0.03
C ASP A 159 6.49 -11.43 -1.39
N ASN A 160 6.99 -10.20 -1.34
CA ASN A 160 7.35 -9.43 -2.53
C ASN A 160 8.80 -9.76 -2.90
N VAL A 161 9.09 -9.97 -4.18
CA VAL A 161 10.48 -10.19 -4.63
C VAL A 161 11.30 -8.90 -4.53
N GLY A 162 10.67 -7.74 -4.77
CA GLY A 162 11.22 -6.41 -4.56
C GLY A 162 10.54 -5.72 -3.39
N GLU A 163 10.13 -4.47 -3.60
CA GLU A 163 9.54 -3.59 -2.61
C GLU A 163 8.08 -3.97 -2.28
N GLY A 164 7.62 -3.65 -1.08
CA GLY A 164 6.21 -3.81 -0.70
C GLY A 164 5.33 -2.77 -1.40
N VAL A 165 5.66 -1.50 -1.21
CA VAL A 165 5.08 -0.36 -1.94
C VAL A 165 6.23 0.47 -2.51
N TYR A 166 6.19 0.73 -3.81
CA TYR A 166 7.15 1.61 -4.47
C TYR A 166 6.42 2.79 -5.09
N VAL A 167 6.91 4.00 -4.82
CA VAL A 167 6.40 5.25 -5.39
C VAL A 167 7.43 5.78 -6.39
N THR A 168 7.01 5.98 -7.63
CA THR A 168 7.88 6.49 -8.71
C THR A 168 8.14 7.99 -8.54
N PRO A 169 9.12 8.57 -9.26
CA PRO A 169 9.44 10.01 -9.17
C PRO A 169 8.28 10.98 -9.43
N SER A 170 7.25 10.53 -10.14
CA SER A 170 6.10 11.38 -10.48
C SER A 170 4.96 11.28 -9.49
N GLY A 171 4.88 10.22 -8.68
CA GLY A 171 3.79 10.00 -7.75
C GLY A 171 3.94 10.86 -6.50
N VAL A 172 3.00 11.75 -6.24
CA VAL A 172 3.02 12.65 -5.09
C VAL A 172 1.75 12.56 -4.24
N GLY A 173 1.83 12.99 -2.98
CA GLY A 173 0.66 13.07 -2.10
C GLY A 173 0.05 11.72 -1.71
N ASN A 174 0.75 10.60 -1.89
CA ASN A 174 0.21 9.28 -1.62
C ASN A 174 0.33 8.92 -0.12
N ALA A 175 -0.82 8.68 0.51
CA ALA A 175 -0.93 8.29 1.91
C ALA A 175 -0.86 6.75 2.06
N ILE A 176 0.18 6.25 2.73
CA ILE A 176 0.41 4.81 2.92
C ILE A 176 0.21 4.49 4.40
N LEU A 177 -1.03 4.16 4.77
CA LEU A 177 -1.48 4.14 6.17
C LEU A 177 -1.82 2.73 6.67
N ARG A 178 -1.31 2.37 7.84
CA ARG A 178 -1.66 1.16 8.61
C ARG A 178 -1.43 -0.19 7.92
N ASN A 179 -0.85 -0.22 6.72
CA ASN A 179 -0.58 -1.47 6.00
C ASN A 179 0.29 -2.41 6.81
N SER A 180 0.00 -3.71 6.71
CA SER A 180 0.89 -4.77 7.19
C SER A 180 1.81 -5.15 6.04
N ILE A 181 3.02 -4.61 6.03
CA ILE A 181 4.03 -4.83 4.98
C ILE A 181 5.15 -5.67 5.57
N HIS A 182 5.43 -6.83 4.98
CA HIS A 182 6.48 -7.70 5.47
C HIS A 182 6.96 -8.76 4.45
N HIS A 183 8.16 -9.32 4.66
CA HIS A 183 8.78 -10.33 3.80
C HIS A 183 8.93 -9.84 2.35
N SER A 184 9.34 -8.60 2.17
CA SER A 184 9.75 -8.03 0.89
C SER A 184 11.24 -8.31 0.68
N GLY A 185 11.67 -8.50 -0.58
CA GLY A 185 13.08 -8.65 -0.91
C GLY A 185 13.84 -7.32 -1.02
N GLY A 186 13.09 -6.22 -1.16
CA GLY A 186 13.55 -4.83 -1.04
C GLY A 186 12.95 -4.14 0.19
N LEU A 187 12.87 -2.81 0.18
CA LEU A 187 12.26 -2.05 1.28
C LEU A 187 10.75 -2.30 1.38
N GLY A 188 10.19 -2.17 2.58
CA GLY A 188 8.74 -2.27 2.76
C GLY A 188 7.99 -1.15 2.04
N ILE A 189 8.48 0.08 2.16
CA ILE A 189 8.07 1.24 1.37
C ILE A 189 9.36 1.83 0.82
N ASP A 190 9.38 2.10 -0.49
CA ASP A 190 10.51 2.70 -1.20
C ASP A 190 10.02 3.91 -2.00
N LEU A 191 10.68 5.05 -1.81
CA LEU A 191 10.41 6.28 -2.56
C LEU A 191 11.57 6.52 -3.52
N ASP A 192 11.30 6.60 -4.83
CA ASP A 192 12.39 6.79 -5.79
C ASP A 192 13.22 8.07 -5.53
N PRO A 193 14.56 8.02 -5.63
CA PRO A 193 15.40 6.92 -6.13
C PRO A 193 15.51 5.73 -5.18
N VAL A 194 15.44 4.51 -5.74
CA VAL A 194 15.57 3.24 -4.99
C VAL A 194 16.60 3.30 -3.87
N GLY A 195 16.15 2.97 -2.67
CA GLY A 195 16.91 3.03 -1.43
C GLY A 195 16.36 4.05 -0.46
N VAL A 196 16.94 4.09 0.74
CA VAL A 196 16.35 4.88 1.82
C VAL A 196 16.53 6.38 1.58
N ALA A 197 15.42 7.12 1.57
CA ALA A 197 15.38 8.57 1.50
C ALA A 197 16.20 9.21 2.64
N GLY A 198 16.81 10.37 2.35
CA GLY A 198 17.59 11.10 3.34
C GLY A 198 16.74 11.62 4.50
N ILE A 199 17.41 12.10 5.55
CA ILE A 199 16.80 13.07 6.46
C ILE A 199 17.53 14.39 6.22
N ASP A 200 16.80 15.38 5.76
CA ASP A 200 17.33 16.73 5.52
C ASP A 200 16.64 17.78 6.40
N LEU A 201 17.14 19.01 6.37
CA LEU A 201 16.59 20.09 7.20
C LEU A 201 15.44 20.78 6.48
N LEU A 202 14.27 20.83 7.12
CA LEU A 202 13.03 21.46 6.64
C LEU A 202 12.32 20.75 5.48
N ASP A 203 12.77 19.58 5.04
CA ASP A 203 12.15 18.80 3.96
C ASP A 203 11.97 19.57 2.62
N PRO A 204 13.04 20.16 2.05
CA PRO A 204 13.00 20.80 0.74
C PRO A 204 12.92 19.82 -0.45
N ASP A 205 12.97 18.51 -0.20
CA ASP A 205 13.02 17.51 -1.25
C ASP A 205 11.77 17.53 -2.14
N VAL A 206 11.95 17.01 -3.36
CA VAL A 206 10.91 16.85 -4.37
C VAL A 206 11.04 15.46 -4.98
N GLY A 207 9.98 14.95 -5.59
CA GLY A 207 9.95 13.65 -6.26
C GLY A 207 8.91 12.73 -5.65
N ALA A 208 9.21 11.43 -5.60
CA ALA A 208 8.30 10.43 -5.06
C ALA A 208 7.86 10.80 -3.64
N ASN A 209 6.56 11.10 -3.47
CA ASN A 209 6.00 11.59 -2.21
C ASN A 209 6.82 12.72 -1.56
N ASP A 210 7.37 13.63 -2.37
CA ASP A 210 8.23 14.73 -1.91
C ASP A 210 9.42 14.26 -1.05
N GLN A 211 9.80 12.97 -1.15
CA GLN A 211 10.75 12.26 -0.29
C GLN A 211 10.56 12.52 1.21
N GLN A 212 9.30 12.67 1.65
CA GLN A 212 8.93 12.97 3.04
C GLN A 212 9.84 12.28 4.07
N ASN A 213 10.49 13.07 4.92
CA ASN A 213 11.34 12.57 5.99
C ASN A 213 10.57 11.63 6.94
N TYR A 214 11.19 10.50 7.31
CA TYR A 214 10.68 9.61 8.36
C TYR A 214 11.11 10.07 9.76
N ALA A 215 10.42 9.56 10.80
CA ALA A 215 10.74 9.87 12.18
C ALA A 215 11.98 9.08 12.65
N ILE A 216 12.83 9.71 13.46
CA ILE A 216 13.93 9.02 14.14
C ILE A 216 13.39 8.47 15.46
N ILE A 217 13.41 7.15 15.64
CA ILE A 217 13.08 6.54 16.93
C ILE A 217 14.30 6.66 17.84
N THR A 218 14.18 7.40 18.93
CA THR A 218 15.27 7.65 19.89
C THR A 218 15.33 6.60 21.00
N SER A 219 14.21 5.94 21.28
CA SER A 219 14.14 4.82 22.22
C SER A 219 12.88 3.99 22.03
N ALA A 220 12.92 2.70 22.38
CA ALA A 220 11.75 1.84 22.46
C ALA A 220 11.86 0.93 23.68
N ASN A 221 10.96 1.09 24.66
CA ASN A 221 11.01 0.34 25.92
C ASN A 221 9.63 -0.26 26.24
N THR A 222 9.58 -1.50 26.70
CA THR A 222 8.35 -2.11 27.22
C THR A 222 8.45 -2.32 28.72
N VAL A 223 7.72 -1.50 29.48
CA VAL A 223 7.72 -1.53 30.95
C VAL A 223 6.28 -1.64 31.45
N GLY A 224 6.03 -2.57 32.38
CA GLY A 224 4.69 -2.76 32.95
C GLY A 224 3.62 -3.16 31.92
N GLY A 225 4.02 -3.75 30.80
CA GLY A 225 3.12 -4.11 29.70
C GLY A 225 2.75 -2.97 28.76
N GLN A 226 3.34 -1.78 28.92
CA GLN A 226 3.18 -0.65 28.01
C GLN A 226 4.47 -0.44 27.22
N THR A 227 4.36 -0.26 25.91
CA THR A 227 5.49 0.19 25.09
C THR A 227 5.54 1.72 25.07
N ILE A 228 6.74 2.27 25.23
CA ILE A 228 7.04 3.70 25.27
C ILE A 228 8.09 3.96 24.19
N ILE A 229 7.78 4.83 23.24
CA ILE A 229 8.63 5.11 22.08
C ILE A 229 9.02 6.59 22.10
N GLY A 230 10.31 6.89 22.23
CA GLY A 230 10.82 8.24 22.01
C GLY A 230 11.02 8.50 20.52
N TRP A 231 10.72 9.70 20.06
CA TRP A 231 10.82 10.05 18.64
C TRP A 231 11.24 11.51 18.44
N ASP A 232 11.97 11.74 17.35
CA ASP A 232 12.29 13.05 16.80
C ASP A 232 11.78 13.12 15.35
N LEU A 233 11.28 14.29 14.94
CA LEU A 233 10.84 14.55 13.57
C LEU A 233 11.48 15.85 13.07
N ILE A 234 12.15 15.78 11.91
CA ILE A 234 12.54 16.93 11.12
C ILE A 234 11.76 16.85 9.80
N SER A 235 10.94 17.85 9.50
CA SER A 235 10.10 17.90 8.30
C SER A 235 9.71 19.35 7.94
N LEU A 236 8.74 19.56 7.04
CA LEU A 236 8.22 20.87 6.64
C LEU A 236 7.86 21.72 7.88
N PRO A 237 8.23 23.02 7.94
CA PRO A 237 7.94 23.88 9.09
C PRO A 237 6.46 24.23 9.26
N ASN A 238 6.01 24.30 10.52
CA ASN A 238 4.63 24.67 10.89
C ASN A 238 3.57 23.78 10.23
N ALA A 239 3.88 22.49 10.08
CA ALA A 239 3.02 21.49 9.47
C ALA A 239 2.64 20.40 10.48
N GLU A 240 1.52 19.73 10.20
CA GLU A 240 1.02 18.62 11.02
C GLU A 240 1.31 17.30 10.34
N PHE A 241 1.70 16.30 11.13
CA PHE A 241 2.08 14.97 10.65
C PHE A 241 1.44 13.89 11.50
N ARG A 242 1.10 12.77 10.86
CA ARG A 242 0.75 11.51 11.51
C ARG A 242 2.00 10.65 11.58
N ILE A 243 2.39 10.22 12.77
CA ILE A 243 3.45 9.23 12.97
C ILE A 243 2.77 7.90 13.30
N GLU A 244 3.05 6.87 12.50
CA GLU A 244 2.54 5.50 12.74
C GLU A 244 3.68 4.60 13.16
N PHE A 245 3.47 3.79 14.20
CA PHE A 245 4.47 2.87 14.73
C PHE A 245 4.09 1.42 14.41
N PHE A 246 5.08 0.64 13.99
CA PHE A 246 4.92 -0.77 13.64
C PHE A 246 5.99 -1.61 14.31
N VAL A 247 5.72 -2.91 14.47
CA VAL A 247 6.67 -3.88 15.02
C VAL A 247 6.87 -5.09 14.13
N ASN A 248 8.11 -5.58 14.09
CA ASN A 248 8.52 -6.83 13.46
C ASN A 248 9.29 -7.71 14.44
N ALA A 249 9.28 -9.01 14.17
CA ALA A 249 10.05 -9.96 14.97
C ALA A 249 11.57 -9.75 14.80
N ALA A 250 12.00 -9.29 13.63
CA ALA A 250 13.37 -8.93 13.30
C ALA A 250 13.37 -7.73 12.35
N CYS A 251 14.48 -7.01 12.29
CA CYS A 251 14.66 -5.93 11.32
C CYS A 251 15.07 -6.56 9.99
N ASP A 252 14.50 -6.06 8.91
CA ASP A 252 15.00 -6.33 7.57
C ASP A 252 15.94 -5.20 7.16
N GLY A 253 17.23 -5.49 7.02
CA GLY A 253 18.25 -4.46 6.79
C GLY A 253 18.35 -3.43 7.93
N THR A 254 18.38 -2.15 7.55
CA THR A 254 18.50 -1.00 8.48
C THR A 254 17.16 -0.31 8.70
N ASN A 255 16.46 -0.02 7.61
CA ASN A 255 15.10 0.50 7.58
C ASN A 255 14.20 -0.71 7.33
N GLY A 256 13.51 -1.14 8.39
CA GLY A 256 12.75 -2.38 8.36
C GLY A 256 11.44 -2.24 7.59
N GLU A 257 10.60 -3.25 7.72
CA GLU A 257 9.23 -3.23 7.21
C GLU A 257 8.24 -2.93 8.35
N GLY A 258 6.93 -3.02 8.12
CA GLY A 258 5.92 -2.74 9.15
C GLY A 258 4.87 -3.82 9.24
N ARG A 259 5.14 -4.91 9.97
CA ARG A 259 4.19 -6.04 10.06
C ARG A 259 2.98 -5.76 10.94
N THR A 260 3.20 -5.38 12.20
CA THR A 260 2.12 -5.21 13.18
C THR A 260 2.01 -3.76 13.60
N TYR A 261 0.90 -3.13 13.27
CA TYR A 261 0.59 -1.76 13.68
C TYR A 261 0.41 -1.67 15.21
N LEU A 262 1.15 -0.75 15.84
CA LEU A 262 1.14 -0.54 17.29
C LEU A 262 0.20 0.59 17.72
N GLY A 263 0.14 1.65 16.91
CA GLY A 263 -0.57 2.88 17.20
C GLY A 263 -0.05 4.04 16.36
N GLU A 264 -0.69 5.19 16.51
CA GLU A 264 -0.35 6.43 15.82
C GLU A 264 -0.46 7.61 16.77
N MET A 265 0.11 8.74 16.35
CA MET A 265 -0.11 10.05 16.97
C MET A 265 0.05 11.17 15.96
N SER A 266 -0.41 12.37 16.32
CA SER A 266 -0.07 13.60 15.59
C SER A 266 1.19 14.25 16.17
N ALA A 267 2.01 14.83 15.31
CA ALA A 267 3.12 15.72 15.62
C ALA A 267 2.93 17.05 14.89
N THR A 268 3.47 18.15 15.42
CA THR A 268 3.40 19.48 14.79
C THR A 268 4.76 20.14 14.84
N THR A 269 5.40 20.27 13.68
CA THR A 269 6.72 20.90 13.58
C THR A 269 6.62 22.39 13.87
N GLY A 270 7.59 22.91 14.62
CA GLY A 270 7.72 24.35 14.83
C GLY A 270 8.25 25.10 13.61
N PRO A 271 8.57 26.40 13.76
CA PRO A 271 9.18 27.20 12.69
C PRO A 271 10.53 26.68 12.19
N ALA A 272 11.20 25.84 12.98
CA ALA A 272 12.45 25.18 12.63
C ALA A 272 12.27 23.82 11.92
N GLY A 273 11.03 23.44 11.59
CA GLY A 273 10.75 22.12 10.99
C GLY A 273 10.95 20.95 11.94
N PHE A 274 10.99 21.19 13.25
CA PHE A 274 11.30 20.16 14.25
C PHE A 274 10.17 19.97 15.25
N ASP A 275 9.93 18.72 15.62
CA ASP A 275 9.14 18.29 16.79
C ASP A 275 9.78 17.05 17.41
N SER A 276 9.52 16.79 18.68
CA SER A 276 10.01 15.60 19.39
C SER A 276 9.10 15.23 20.54
N GLY A 277 9.10 13.96 20.93
CA GLY A 277 8.27 13.54 22.04
C GLY A 277 8.36 12.08 22.40
N THR A 278 7.29 11.61 23.02
CA THR A 278 7.12 10.23 23.43
C THR A 278 5.73 9.76 23.02
N ALA A 279 5.65 8.54 22.51
CA ALA A 279 4.43 7.88 22.11
C ALA A 279 4.13 6.68 23.04
N TRP A 280 2.83 6.44 23.26
CA TRP A 280 2.31 5.32 24.04
C TRP A 280 1.33 4.52 23.17
N PRO A 281 1.83 3.71 22.23
CA PRO A 281 0.97 2.90 21.38
C PRO A 281 0.04 2.00 22.19
N THR A 282 -1.11 1.69 21.59
CA THR A 282 -2.17 0.89 22.21
C THR A 282 -1.86 -0.61 22.26
N VAL A 283 -0.97 -1.06 21.37
CA VAL A 283 -0.49 -2.45 21.34
C VAL A 283 0.92 -2.51 21.90
N THR A 284 1.15 -3.46 22.80
CA THR A 284 2.46 -3.71 23.39
C THR A 284 3.37 -4.43 22.41
N ALA A 285 4.53 -3.85 22.13
CA ALA A 285 5.62 -4.49 21.40
C ALA A 285 6.37 -5.49 22.30
N PRO A 286 6.59 -6.74 21.85
CA PRO A 286 7.38 -7.72 22.61
C PRO A 286 8.83 -7.25 22.82
N VAL A 287 9.41 -7.51 23.99
CA VAL A 287 10.85 -7.25 24.22
C VAL A 287 11.69 -8.09 23.25
N GLY A 288 12.71 -7.46 22.64
CA GLY A 288 13.56 -8.05 21.61
C GLY A 288 13.01 -7.93 20.17
N SER A 289 11.78 -7.47 19.99
CA SER A 289 11.24 -7.10 18.68
C SER A 289 11.81 -5.75 18.20
N GLN A 290 11.56 -5.39 16.94
CA GLN A 290 12.06 -4.17 16.31
C GLN A 290 10.89 -3.25 15.96
N VAL A 291 10.95 -2.01 16.44
CA VAL A 291 9.99 -0.96 16.11
C VAL A 291 10.52 -0.12 14.95
N VAL A 292 9.64 0.22 14.03
CA VAL A 292 9.84 1.23 12.98
C VAL A 292 8.68 2.22 12.98
N ALA A 293 8.84 3.33 12.28
CA ALA A 293 7.79 4.31 12.08
C ALA A 293 7.69 4.81 10.64
N THR A 294 6.50 5.24 10.23
CA THR A 294 6.30 6.08 9.05
C THR A 294 5.75 7.44 9.47
N VAL A 295 5.94 8.44 8.62
CA VAL A 295 5.42 9.80 8.80
C VAL A 295 4.58 10.14 7.59
N THR A 296 3.35 10.59 7.82
CA THR A 296 2.44 11.04 6.76
C THR A 296 2.01 12.47 7.03
N GLN A 297 2.11 13.35 6.04
CA GLN A 297 1.63 14.73 6.16
C GLN A 297 0.11 14.76 6.36
N ILE A 298 -0.37 15.59 7.29
CA ILE A 298 -1.79 15.90 7.48
C ILE A 298 -2.08 17.23 6.78
N VAL A 299 -2.83 17.18 5.68
CA VAL A 299 -3.15 18.36 4.85
C VAL A 299 -4.55 18.92 5.12
N GLY A 300 -5.33 18.22 5.94
CA GLY A 300 -6.66 18.65 6.37
C GLY A 300 -7.36 17.60 7.26
N PRO A 301 -8.57 17.89 7.74
CA PRO A 301 -9.32 16.94 8.56
C PRO A 301 -9.58 15.62 7.82
N ALA A 302 -8.97 14.53 8.28
CA ALA A 302 -8.98 13.22 7.63
C ALA A 302 -8.51 13.26 6.16
N GLN A 303 -7.57 14.16 5.85
CA GLN A 303 -6.89 14.26 4.57
C GLN A 303 -5.40 14.17 4.79
N TYR A 304 -4.76 13.28 4.04
CA TYR A 304 -3.37 12.90 4.20
C TYR A 304 -2.65 13.08 2.88
N GLY A 305 -1.41 13.54 2.94
CA GLY A 305 -0.53 13.70 1.79
C GLY A 305 0.58 12.65 1.78
N ALA A 306 1.77 13.09 1.39
CA ALA A 306 2.97 12.27 1.28
C ALA A 306 3.26 11.46 2.55
N THR A 307 3.62 10.18 2.35
CA THR A 307 4.11 9.29 3.40
C THR A 307 5.56 8.93 3.15
N SER A 308 6.36 8.96 4.21
CA SER A 308 7.76 8.52 4.23
C SER A 308 7.89 7.01 4.05
N GLU A 309 9.12 6.58 3.78
CA GLU A 309 9.51 5.20 4.01
C GLU A 309 9.48 4.84 5.51
N PHE A 310 9.75 3.56 5.83
CA PHE A 310 9.96 3.15 7.21
C PHE A 310 11.27 3.70 7.77
N SER A 311 11.25 4.09 9.04
CA SER A 311 12.45 4.52 9.76
C SER A 311 13.41 3.37 10.08
N VAL A 312 14.59 3.75 10.57
CA VAL A 312 15.57 2.80 11.10
C VAL A 312 14.98 2.01 12.28
N CYS A 313 15.20 0.70 12.29
CA CYS A 313 14.74 -0.17 13.36
C CYS A 313 15.35 0.16 14.72
N VAL A 314 14.53 0.15 15.77
CA VAL A 314 14.98 0.21 17.17
C VAL A 314 14.48 -1.00 17.94
N THR A 315 15.42 -1.68 18.61
CA THR A 315 15.10 -2.86 19.42
C THR A 315 14.37 -2.45 20.69
N VAL A 316 13.27 -3.14 20.97
CA VAL A 316 12.50 -2.94 22.20
C VAL A 316 13.23 -3.57 23.38
N THR A 317 13.51 -2.77 24.41
CA THR A 317 14.12 -3.22 25.68
C THR A 317 13.16 -3.27 26.86
#